data_AF-A0A961C3S7-F1
#
_entry.id   AF-A0A961C3S7-F1
#
_cell.length_a   1.000
_cell.length_b   1.000
_cell.length_c   1.000
_cell.angle_alpha   90.00
_cell.angle_beta   90.00
_cell.angle_gamma   90.00
#
_symmetry.space_group_name_H-M   'P 1'
#
loop_
_entity.id
_entity.type
_entity.pdbx_description
1 polymer ?
#
loop_
_entity_poly.entity_id
_entity_poly.type
_entity_poly.pdbx_seq_one_letter_code
_entity_poly.pdbx_strand_id
1 'polypeptide(L)'
;MSAKSLDVTAKRWSGGWELHVDGHGVTQCRILDDAERQVRDYMHTLTDEPWTGPIELSIDLGGLECEVDEARASTAAAARLQEEAAAESRRVALALRGLGLSVTDSATILGVSRGRVSQLVKG
;
A
#
# COMPACT_ATOMS: atom_id res chain seq x y z
N MET A 1 5.74 18.09 -21.17
CA MET A 1 6.83 18.36 -20.20
C MET A 1 6.45 17.64 -18.93
N SER A 2 7.25 16.70 -18.43
CA SER A 2 6.97 16.13 -17.11
C SER A 2 7.04 17.25 -16.08
N ALA A 3 6.06 17.32 -15.18
CA ALA A 3 6.09 18.27 -14.07
C ALA A 3 7.38 18.04 -13.27
N LYS A 4 8.06 19.12 -12.89
CA LYS A 4 9.24 19.04 -12.01
C LYS A 4 8.79 18.40 -10.69
N SER A 5 9.47 17.34 -10.26
CA SER A 5 9.25 16.73 -8.95
C SER A 5 10.07 17.43 -7.87
N LEU A 6 9.60 17.39 -6.64
CA LEU A 6 10.29 17.90 -5.47
C LEU A 6 10.76 16.73 -4.60
N ASP A 7 12.07 16.53 -4.53
CA ASP A 7 12.66 15.45 -3.74
C ASP A 7 12.80 15.90 -2.27
N VAL A 8 12.35 15.05 -1.36
CA VAL A 8 12.34 15.31 0.08
C VAL A 8 12.87 14.10 0.83
N THR A 9 13.85 14.30 1.72
CA THR A 9 14.33 13.25 2.63
C THR A 9 13.86 13.51 4.06
N ALA A 10 13.08 12.59 4.62
CA ALA A 10 12.65 12.62 6.02
C ALA A 10 13.70 11.95 6.91
N LYS A 11 14.18 12.67 7.94
CA LYS A 11 15.13 12.17 8.94
C LYS A 11 14.54 12.24 10.34
N ARG A 12 14.70 11.17 11.12
CA ARG A 12 14.17 11.10 12.49
C ARG A 12 14.94 12.03 13.43
N TRP A 13 14.24 12.76 14.29
CA TRP A 13 14.83 13.55 15.36
C TRP A 13 13.93 13.59 16.61
N SER A 14 14.36 14.30 17.67
CA SER A 14 13.64 14.32 18.96
C SER A 14 12.23 14.90 18.88
N GLY A 15 11.97 15.81 17.93
CA GLY A 15 10.67 16.46 17.72
C GLY A 15 9.73 15.74 16.76
N GLY A 16 10.18 14.66 16.10
CA GLY A 16 9.44 13.97 15.05
C GLY A 16 10.33 13.70 13.85
N TRP A 17 10.08 14.38 12.74
CA TRP A 17 10.81 14.25 11.48
C TRP A 17 11.25 15.62 10.98
N GLU A 18 12.51 15.71 10.60
CA GLU A 18 13.01 16.78 9.73
C GLU A 18 12.75 16.39 8.29
N LEU A 19 12.27 17.32 7.48
CA LEU A 19 11.98 17.15 6.06
C LEU A 19 12.97 18.01 5.28
N HIS A 20 14.00 17.37 4.74
CA HIS A 20 15.05 18.01 3.96
C HIS A 20 14.56 18.12 2.52
N VAL A 21 14.15 19.33 2.12
CA VAL A 21 13.58 19.65 0.81
C VAL A 21 14.71 20.08 -0.13
N ASP A 22 14.95 19.31 -1.19
CA ASP A 22 16.12 19.49 -2.05
C ASP A 22 16.15 20.90 -2.66
N GLY A 23 17.27 21.61 -2.46
CA GLY A 23 17.45 22.98 -2.92
C GLY A 23 16.61 24.06 -2.23
N HIS A 24 15.76 23.72 -1.25
CA HIS A 24 14.82 24.66 -0.62
C HIS A 24 14.97 24.80 0.89
N GLY A 25 15.64 23.85 1.57
CA GLY A 25 15.96 23.94 2.99
C GLY A 25 15.32 22.81 3.80
N VAL A 26 15.05 23.06 5.09
CA VAL A 26 14.52 22.06 6.02
C VAL A 26 13.28 22.60 6.72
N THR A 27 12.22 21.80 6.74
CA THR A 27 11.04 21.98 7.60
C THR A 27 10.86 20.74 8.48
N GLN A 28 9.81 20.66 9.29
CA GLN A 28 9.62 19.54 10.21
C GLN A 28 8.15 19.23 10.46
N CYS A 29 7.85 17.95 10.71
CA CYS A 29 6.53 17.50 11.16
C CYS A 29 6.67 16.50 12.31
N ARG A 30 5.58 16.29 13.07
CA ARG A 30 5.58 15.29 14.16
C ARG A 30 5.46 13.86 13.66
N ILE A 31 4.66 13.64 12.62
CA ILE A 31 4.38 12.33 12.01
C ILE A 31 4.49 12.42 10.49
N LEU A 32 4.90 11.34 9.83
CA LEU A 32 5.13 11.31 8.38
C LEU A 32 3.87 11.54 7.54
N ASP A 33 2.70 11.21 8.09
CA ASP A 33 1.40 11.48 7.44
C ASP A 33 1.16 12.98 7.17
N ASP A 34 1.79 13.85 7.99
CA ASP A 34 1.73 15.30 7.81
C ASP A 34 2.81 15.84 6.85
N ALA A 35 3.76 15.01 6.42
CA ALA A 35 4.98 15.47 5.74
C ALA A 35 4.67 16.19 4.43
N GLU A 36 3.81 15.61 3.58
CA GLU A 36 3.50 16.21 2.29
C GLU A 36 2.83 17.58 2.44
N ARG A 37 1.82 17.67 3.33
CA ARG A 37 1.15 18.94 3.63
C ARG A 37 2.13 19.98 4.15
N GLN A 38 3.00 19.58 5.09
CA GLN A 38 4.01 20.46 5.66
C GLN A 38 5.02 20.96 4.63
N VAL A 39 5.42 20.12 3.67
CA VAL A 39 6.31 20.52 2.56
C VAL A 39 5.59 21.51 1.64
N ARG A 40 4.32 21.29 1.29
CA ARG A 40 3.56 22.22 0.45
C ARG A 40 3.40 23.58 1.10
N ASP A 41 3.04 23.62 2.39
CA ASP A 41 2.92 24.86 3.15
C ASP A 41 4.26 25.60 3.27
N TYR A 42 5.34 24.85 3.47
CA TYR A 42 6.70 25.38 3.50
C TYR A 42 7.11 26.01 2.16
N MET A 43 6.88 25.31 1.05
CA MET A 43 7.16 25.81 -0.29
C MET A 43 6.36 27.08 -0.59
N HIS A 44 5.06 27.10 -0.27
CA HIS A 44 4.24 28.30 -0.43
C HIS A 44 4.80 29.50 0.35
N THR A 45 5.28 29.26 1.57
CA THR A 45 5.91 30.31 2.39
C THR A 45 7.21 30.85 1.77
N LEU A 46 7.98 30.00 1.07
CA LEU A 46 9.24 30.39 0.45
C LEU A 46 9.07 31.07 -0.91
N THR A 47 8.13 30.62 -1.73
CA THR A 47 7.99 31.03 -3.14
C THR A 47 6.80 31.94 -3.39
N ASP A 48 5.94 32.18 -2.40
CA ASP A 48 4.65 32.87 -2.52
C ASP A 48 3.67 32.21 -3.53
N GLU A 49 3.98 30.98 -3.94
CA GLU A 49 3.22 30.20 -4.92
C GLU A 49 3.04 28.76 -4.42
N PRO A 50 1.86 28.15 -4.57
CA PRO A 50 1.64 26.78 -4.13
C PRO A 50 2.40 25.78 -5.02
N TRP A 51 3.16 24.88 -4.41
CA TRP A 51 3.72 23.74 -5.14
C TRP A 51 2.61 22.76 -5.52
N THR A 52 2.37 22.60 -6.81
CA THR A 52 1.35 21.68 -7.37
C THR A 52 1.96 20.43 -7.99
N GLY A 53 3.28 20.36 -8.10
CA GLY A 53 4.00 19.21 -8.60
C GLY A 53 3.97 18.00 -7.64
N PRO A 54 4.45 16.84 -8.11
CA PRO A 54 4.69 15.69 -7.26
C PRO A 54 5.76 16.00 -6.20
N ILE A 55 5.67 15.26 -5.08
CA ILE A 55 6.64 15.29 -3.98
C ILE A 55 7.09 13.84 -3.79
N GLU A 56 8.38 13.59 -3.95
CA GLU A 56 8.99 12.28 -3.75
C GLU A 56 9.62 12.23 -2.36
N LEU A 57 8.96 11.54 -1.43
CA LEU A 57 9.40 11.43 -0.05
C LEU A 57 10.21 10.16 0.16
N SER A 58 11.52 10.30 0.37
CA SER A 58 12.38 9.24 0.90
C SER A 58 12.45 9.33 2.43
N ILE A 59 12.51 8.19 3.12
CA ILE A 59 12.62 8.14 4.57
C ILE A 59 13.98 7.53 4.90
N ASP A 60 14.81 8.27 5.61
CA ASP A 60 16.05 7.77 6.19
C ASP A 60 15.69 6.95 7.43
N LEU A 61 15.82 5.64 7.31
CA LEU A 61 15.52 4.66 8.35
C LEU A 61 16.78 4.12 9.02
N GLY A 62 17.94 4.71 8.74
CA GLY A 62 19.21 4.33 9.35
C GLY A 62 19.65 2.90 8.98
N GLY A 63 19.37 2.45 7.75
CA GLY A 63 19.80 1.15 7.25
C GLY A 63 18.72 0.06 7.21
N LEU A 64 17.45 0.40 7.50
CA LEU A 64 16.31 -0.52 7.43
C LEU A 64 15.47 -0.37 6.14
N GLU A 65 15.96 0.40 5.16
CA GLU A 65 15.21 0.71 3.95
C GLU A 65 14.91 -0.56 3.14
N CYS A 66 15.91 -1.43 2.98
CA CYS A 66 15.76 -2.68 2.26
C CYS A 66 14.74 -3.63 2.93
N GLU A 67 14.81 -3.80 4.25
CA GLU A 67 13.88 -4.67 4.99
C GLU A 67 12.44 -4.16 4.92
N VAL A 68 12.23 -2.84 4.97
CA VAL A 68 10.89 -2.25 4.81
C VAL A 68 10.35 -2.50 3.40
N ASP A 69 11.18 -2.35 2.37
CA ASP A 69 10.77 -2.62 0.99
C ASP A 69 10.48 -4.11 0.77
N GLU A 70 11.29 -5.01 1.31
CA GLU A 70 11.05 -6.46 1.28
C GLU A 70 9.75 -6.84 2.00
N ALA A 71 9.48 -6.25 3.16
CA ALA A 71 8.25 -6.48 3.92
C ALA A 71 7.01 -6.01 3.14
N ARG A 72 7.09 -4.84 2.50
CA ARG A 72 6.03 -4.31 1.62
C ARG A 72 5.81 -5.21 0.40
N ALA A 73 6.87 -5.62 -0.26
CA ALA A 73 6.82 -6.51 -1.43
C ALA A 73 6.20 -7.87 -1.06
N SER A 74 6.59 -8.43 0.09
CA SER A 74 6.04 -9.69 0.61
C SER A 74 4.54 -9.57 0.91
N THR A 75 4.12 -8.46 1.51
CA THR A 75 2.70 -8.19 1.78
C THR A 75 1.90 -8.07 0.49
N ALA A 76 2.40 -7.34 -0.50
CA ALA A 76 1.76 -7.19 -1.81
C ALA A 76 1.66 -8.52 -2.56
N ALA A 77 2.73 -9.32 -2.53
CA ALA A 77 2.74 -10.66 -3.13
C ALA A 77 1.72 -11.58 -2.45
N ALA A 78 1.64 -11.55 -1.12
CA ALA A 78 0.64 -12.32 -0.37
C ALA A 78 -0.79 -11.89 -0.73
N ALA A 79 -1.07 -10.59 -0.82
CA ALA A 79 -2.39 -10.10 -1.22
C ALA A 79 -2.79 -10.60 -2.62
N ARG A 80 -1.88 -10.50 -3.60
CA ARG A 80 -2.11 -11.01 -4.96
C ARG A 80 -2.40 -12.52 -4.98
N LEU A 81 -1.60 -13.31 -4.26
CA LEU A 81 -1.81 -14.76 -4.18
C LEU A 81 -3.15 -15.12 -3.51
N GLN A 82 -3.58 -14.34 -2.51
CA GLN A 82 -4.90 -14.53 -1.88
C GLN A 82 -6.05 -14.22 -2.84
N GLU A 83 -5.92 -13.17 -3.66
CA GLU A 83 -6.90 -12.83 -4.70
C GLU A 83 -7.00 -13.95 -5.76
N GLU A 84 -5.86 -14.42 -6.26
CA GLU A 84 -5.78 -15.53 -7.22
C GLU A 84 -6.41 -16.81 -6.64
N ALA A 85 -6.05 -17.18 -5.41
CA ALA A 85 -6.62 -18.34 -4.73
C ALA A 85 -8.13 -18.21 -4.51
N ALA A 86 -8.63 -17.01 -4.20
CA ALA A 86 -10.06 -16.76 -4.03
C ALA A 86 -10.82 -16.88 -5.36
N ALA A 87 -10.26 -16.35 -6.46
CA ALA A 87 -10.83 -16.46 -7.79
C ALA A 87 -10.90 -17.94 -8.26
N GLU A 88 -9.81 -18.69 -8.04
CA GLU A 88 -9.75 -20.10 -8.39
C GLU A 88 -10.71 -20.95 -7.54
N SER A 89 -10.76 -20.70 -6.24
CA SER A 89 -11.72 -21.37 -5.34
C SER A 89 -13.16 -21.14 -5.78
N ARG A 90 -13.50 -19.93 -6.20
CA ARG A 90 -14.83 -19.59 -6.74
C ARG A 90 -15.11 -20.36 -8.03
N ARG A 91 -14.17 -20.34 -8.97
CA ARG A 91 -14.29 -21.02 -10.27
C ARG A 91 -14.54 -22.52 -10.08
N VAL A 92 -13.76 -23.17 -9.23
CA VAL A 92 -13.91 -24.61 -8.94
C VAL A 92 -15.21 -24.90 -8.18
N ALA A 93 -15.58 -24.09 -7.19
CA ALA A 93 -16.85 -24.26 -6.48
C ALA A 93 -18.06 -24.19 -7.43
N LEU A 94 -18.08 -23.23 -8.37
CA LEU A 94 -19.12 -23.14 -9.40
C LEU A 94 -19.14 -24.36 -10.32
N ALA A 95 -17.97 -24.83 -10.76
CA ALA A 95 -17.86 -26.01 -11.61
C ALA A 95 -18.37 -27.29 -10.92
N LEU A 96 -18.00 -27.53 -9.67
CA LEU A 96 -18.48 -28.66 -8.88
C LEU A 96 -20.00 -28.63 -8.72
N ARG A 97 -20.57 -27.44 -8.49
CA ARG A 97 -22.02 -27.26 -8.39
C ARG A 97 -22.71 -27.46 -9.75
N GLY A 98 -22.09 -27.04 -10.84
CA GLY A 98 -22.56 -27.30 -12.22
C GLY A 98 -22.59 -28.78 -12.58
N LEU A 99 -21.70 -29.59 -12.01
CA LEU A 99 -21.70 -31.05 -12.11
C LEU A 99 -22.78 -31.73 -11.24
N GLY A 100 -23.57 -30.96 -10.47
CA GLY A 100 -24.63 -31.47 -9.61
C GLY A 100 -24.18 -31.96 -8.24
N LEU A 101 -22.88 -31.81 -7.87
CA LEU A 101 -22.40 -32.22 -6.55
C LEU A 101 -23.02 -31.37 -5.44
N SER A 102 -23.27 -31.98 -4.29
CA SER A 102 -23.84 -31.27 -3.13
C SER A 102 -22.88 -30.20 -2.58
N VAL A 103 -23.41 -29.23 -1.82
CA VAL A 103 -22.58 -28.22 -1.13
C VAL A 103 -21.65 -28.90 -0.13
N THR A 104 -22.10 -29.99 0.49
CA THR A 104 -21.30 -30.79 1.43
C THR A 104 -20.12 -31.45 0.73
N ASP A 105 -20.34 -32.13 -0.39
CA ASP A 105 -19.26 -32.81 -1.12
C ASP A 105 -18.28 -31.80 -1.71
N SER A 106 -18.80 -30.69 -2.25
CA SER A 106 -17.96 -29.60 -2.76
C SER A 106 -17.06 -29.02 -1.68
N ALA A 107 -17.56 -28.89 -0.45
CA ALA A 107 -16.80 -28.40 0.70
C ALA A 107 -15.68 -29.36 1.10
N THR A 108 -15.98 -30.66 1.14
CA THR A 108 -14.99 -31.71 1.41
C THR A 108 -13.88 -31.73 0.34
N ILE A 109 -14.25 -31.66 -0.94
CA ILE A 109 -13.28 -31.67 -2.06
C ILE A 109 -12.37 -30.43 -2.02
N LEU A 110 -12.93 -29.25 -1.78
CA LEU A 110 -12.18 -28.00 -1.72
C LEU A 110 -11.41 -27.82 -0.41
N GLY A 111 -11.61 -28.68 0.59
CA GLY A 111 -10.99 -28.54 1.92
C GLY A 111 -11.46 -27.29 2.68
N VAL A 112 -12.69 -26.83 2.45
CA VAL A 112 -13.26 -25.62 3.09
C VAL A 112 -14.58 -25.92 3.79
N SER A 113 -15.11 -24.95 4.55
CA SER A 113 -16.42 -25.11 5.19
C SER A 113 -17.58 -25.03 4.18
N ARG A 114 -18.72 -25.67 4.49
CA ARG A 114 -19.96 -25.56 3.70
C ARG A 114 -20.44 -24.10 3.54
N GLY A 115 -20.24 -23.30 4.59
CA GLY A 115 -20.55 -21.86 4.58
C GLY A 115 -19.68 -21.12 3.57
N ARG A 116 -18.38 -21.44 3.51
CA ARG A 116 -17.46 -20.87 2.53
C ARG A 116 -17.84 -21.23 1.10
N VAL A 117 -18.18 -22.48 0.82
CA VAL A 117 -18.70 -22.88 -0.51
C VAL A 117 -19.93 -22.05 -0.84
N SER A 118 -20.90 -21.96 0.08
CA SER A 118 -22.14 -21.21 -0.14
C SER A 118 -21.91 -19.72 -0.44
N GLN A 119 -20.89 -19.09 0.15
CA GLN A 119 -20.48 -17.72 -0.18
C GLN A 119 -19.84 -17.63 -1.56
N LEU A 120 -18.97 -18.57 -1.91
CA LEU A 120 -18.28 -18.60 -3.20
C LEU A 120 -19.25 -18.76 -4.39
N VAL A 121 -20.33 -19.52 -4.25
CA VAL A 121 -21.34 -19.68 -5.32
C VAL A 121 -22.33 -18.52 -5.43
N LYS A 122 -22.47 -17.70 -4.39
CA LYS A 122 -23.46 -16.61 -4.34
C LYS A 122 -22.90 -15.26 -4.76
N GLY A 123 -21.60 -15.04 -4.56
CA GLY A 123 -20.90 -13.81 -4.93
C GLY A 123 -20.23 -13.91 -6.29
#